data_AF-A0A6H1KZT5-F1
#
_entry.id   AF-A0A6H1KZT5-F1
#
_cell.length_a   1.000
_cell.length_b   1.000
_cell.length_c   1.000
_cell.angle_alpha   90.00
_cell.angle_beta   90.00
_cell.angle_gamma   90.00
#
_symmetry.space_group_name_H-M   'P 1'
#
loop_
_entity.id
_entity.type
_entity.pdbx_description
1 polymer ?
#
loop_
_entity_poly.entity_id
_entity_poly.type
_entity_poly.pdbx_seq_one_letter_code
_entity_poly.pdbx_strand_id
1 'polypeptide(L)'
;MKSITRGTFAAVVTGVAAAMGAAAVTPAVAAEKVPVPVPLDGVGRALNLQTPKIAGELPVPMPGGPEGPRYVEGRLLPDRAVPRLPVGAGLPGAGLRTPLPNLLGHGFDHLGADAPAADLTTLTPGLAVDTPLSAPNPDHYGLPDLKLPQAAVLGPLLKTVPGANVGMGEGD
;
A
#
# COMPACT_ATOMS: atom_id res chain seq x y z
N MET A 1 4.25 -28.15 -60.06
CA MET A 1 3.67 -28.09 -58.70
C MET A 1 4.80 -28.32 -57.70
N LYS A 2 5.17 -27.31 -56.89
CA LYS A 2 6.19 -27.49 -55.82
C LYS A 2 5.74 -26.69 -54.60
N SER A 3 5.53 -27.43 -53.50
CA SER A 3 4.98 -27.03 -52.21
C SER A 3 6.08 -26.39 -51.35
N ILE A 4 5.95 -25.11 -50.99
CA ILE A 4 6.74 -24.47 -49.94
C ILE A 4 5.88 -23.43 -49.22
N THR A 5 5.01 -23.85 -48.29
CA THR A 5 4.27 -22.89 -47.43
C THR A 5 3.85 -23.42 -46.06
N ARG A 6 4.45 -24.50 -45.54
CA ARG A 6 4.03 -25.07 -44.24
C ARG A 6 5.04 -24.97 -43.10
N GLY A 7 6.28 -24.51 -43.36
CA GLY A 7 7.33 -24.46 -42.33
C GLY A 7 7.41 -23.17 -41.52
N THR A 8 7.00 -22.03 -42.09
CA THR A 8 7.22 -20.70 -41.48
C THR A 8 6.19 -20.30 -40.44
N PHE A 9 4.99 -20.89 -40.44
CA PHE A 9 3.99 -20.61 -39.40
C PHE A 9 4.31 -21.28 -38.06
N ALA A 10 4.91 -22.47 -38.10
CA ALA A 10 5.26 -23.20 -36.88
C ALA A 10 6.34 -22.47 -36.07
N ALA A 11 7.32 -21.86 -36.72
CA ALA A 11 8.40 -21.10 -36.06
C ALA A 11 7.92 -19.78 -35.43
N VAL A 12 6.91 -19.13 -36.02
CA VAL A 12 6.33 -17.89 -35.46
C VAL A 12 5.49 -18.21 -34.22
N VAL A 13 4.74 -19.32 -34.24
CA VAL A 13 3.89 -19.72 -33.10
C VAL A 13 4.72 -20.19 -31.90
N THR A 14 5.85 -20.88 -32.11
CA THR A 14 6.78 -21.20 -31.00
C THR A 14 7.61 -20.00 -30.54
N GLY A 15 7.93 -19.05 -31.42
CA GLY A 15 8.61 -17.80 -31.05
C GLY A 15 7.77 -16.90 -30.12
N VAL A 16 6.46 -16.79 -30.39
CA VAL A 16 5.54 -16.02 -29.52
C VAL A 16 5.35 -16.73 -28.16
N ALA A 17 5.29 -18.06 -28.13
CA ALA A 17 5.21 -18.81 -26.88
C ALA A 17 6.48 -18.69 -26.02
N ALA A 18 7.68 -18.66 -26.62
CA ALA A 18 8.94 -18.48 -25.89
C ALA A 18 9.16 -17.04 -25.41
N ALA A 19 8.75 -16.03 -26.19
CA ALA A 19 8.81 -14.64 -25.77
C ALA A 19 7.79 -14.32 -24.65
N MET A 20 6.65 -15.02 -24.60
CA MET A 20 5.71 -14.95 -23.47
C MET A 20 6.11 -15.85 -22.29
N GLY A 21 7.02 -16.80 -22.47
CA GLY A 21 7.54 -17.69 -21.41
C GLY A 21 8.69 -17.09 -20.59
N ALA A 22 9.42 -16.10 -21.13
CA ALA A 22 10.48 -15.39 -20.41
C ALA A 22 10.00 -14.10 -19.72
N ALA A 23 8.84 -13.59 -20.14
CA ALA A 23 8.06 -12.61 -19.39
C ALA A 23 6.96 -13.37 -18.63
N ALA A 24 7.35 -14.12 -17.60
CA ALA A 24 6.44 -14.54 -16.56
C ALA A 24 5.98 -13.29 -15.77
N VAL A 25 5.21 -12.44 -16.44
CA VAL A 25 4.17 -11.64 -15.79
C VAL A 25 3.15 -12.69 -15.38
N THR A 26 3.37 -13.27 -14.19
CA THR A 26 2.34 -14.00 -13.47
C THR A 26 1.05 -13.18 -13.57
N PRO A 27 -0.04 -13.76 -14.09
CA PRO A 27 -1.30 -13.04 -14.17
C PRO A 27 -1.63 -12.54 -12.76
N ALA A 28 -2.13 -11.31 -12.70
CA ALA A 28 -2.57 -10.64 -11.49
C ALA A 28 -3.58 -11.50 -10.71
N VAL A 29 -3.07 -12.46 -9.94
CA VAL A 29 -3.54 -12.73 -8.59
C VAL A 29 -3.57 -11.36 -7.93
N ALA A 30 -4.63 -11.05 -7.19
CA ALA A 30 -4.72 -9.84 -6.37
C ALA A 30 -3.53 -9.81 -5.40
N ALA A 31 -2.37 -9.37 -5.90
CA ALA A 31 -1.18 -9.20 -5.12
C ALA A 31 -1.45 -7.94 -4.34
N GLU A 32 -1.58 -8.07 -3.03
CA GLU A 32 -1.75 -6.95 -2.10
C GLU A 32 -0.60 -5.92 -2.24
N LYS A 33 0.49 -6.31 -2.90
CA LYS A 33 1.73 -5.55 -3.09
C LYS A 33 2.29 -5.70 -4.51
N VAL A 34 2.72 -4.59 -5.11
CA VAL A 34 3.41 -4.55 -6.41
C VAL A 34 4.92 -4.36 -6.18
N PRO A 35 5.79 -5.28 -6.62
CA PRO A 35 7.23 -5.12 -6.51
C PRO A 35 7.75 -4.05 -7.48
N VAL A 36 8.59 -3.14 -6.98
CA VAL A 36 9.25 -2.07 -7.75
C VAL A 36 10.77 -2.25 -7.64
N PRO A 37 11.42 -2.89 -8.64
CA PRO A 37 12.87 -3.06 -8.64
C PRO A 37 13.58 -1.75 -9.01
N VAL A 38 14.70 -1.43 -8.34
CA VAL A 38 15.57 -0.31 -8.71
C VAL A 38 16.75 -0.82 -9.55
N PRO A 39 16.96 -0.31 -10.78
CA PRO A 39 18.03 -0.80 -11.65
C PRO A 39 19.39 -0.25 -11.21
N LEU A 40 20.13 -1.01 -10.39
CA LEU A 40 21.46 -0.64 -9.90
C LEU A 40 22.62 -1.27 -10.69
N ASP A 41 22.32 -1.98 -11.78
CA ASP A 41 23.30 -2.72 -12.58
C ASP A 41 24.40 -1.84 -13.21
N GLY A 42 24.16 -0.53 -13.33
CA GLY A 42 25.16 0.43 -13.79
C GLY A 42 26.25 0.71 -12.75
N VAL A 43 25.91 0.68 -11.46
CA VAL A 43 26.84 0.99 -10.35
C VAL A 43 27.81 -0.17 -10.14
N GLY A 44 27.33 -1.42 -10.20
CA GLY A 44 28.19 -2.60 -10.08
C GLY A 44 29.24 -2.68 -11.20
N ARG A 45 28.87 -2.29 -12.43
CA ARG A 45 29.80 -2.25 -13.57
C ARG A 45 30.85 -1.14 -13.46
N ALA A 46 30.50 0.00 -12.85
CA ALA A 46 31.43 1.12 -12.69
C ALA A 46 32.42 0.93 -11.55
N LEU A 47 32.00 0.27 -10.46
CA LEU A 47 32.82 0.09 -9.26
C LEU A 47 33.50 -1.28 -9.18
N ASN A 48 33.27 -2.19 -10.14
CA ASN A 48 33.82 -3.55 -10.18
C ASN A 48 33.51 -4.35 -8.89
N LEU A 49 32.37 -4.06 -8.27
CA LEU A 49 31.84 -4.69 -7.05
C LEU A 49 30.52 -5.40 -7.38
N GLN A 50 30.13 -6.39 -6.56
CA GLN A 50 28.78 -6.95 -6.62
C GLN A 50 27.75 -5.83 -6.42
N THR A 51 26.73 -5.79 -7.29
CA THR A 51 25.71 -4.74 -7.31
C THR A 51 24.82 -4.83 -6.06
N PRO A 52 24.68 -3.74 -5.27
CA PRO A 52 23.73 -3.70 -4.17
C PRO A 52 22.30 -3.83 -4.70
N LYS A 53 21.43 -4.54 -3.97
CA LYS A 53 20.02 -4.72 -4.37
C LYS A 53 19.13 -3.81 -3.54
N ILE A 54 18.28 -3.04 -4.23
CA ILE A 54 17.18 -2.26 -3.64
C ILE A 54 15.86 -2.78 -4.21
N ALA A 55 14.96 -3.20 -3.33
CA ALA A 55 13.61 -3.63 -3.69
C ALA A 55 12.59 -2.78 -2.94
N GLY A 56 11.57 -2.29 -3.66
CA GLY A 56 10.41 -1.63 -3.09
C GLY A 56 9.14 -2.48 -3.20
N GLU A 57 8.24 -2.38 -2.25
CA GLU A 57 6.89 -2.96 -2.33
C GLU A 57 5.86 -1.84 -2.24
N LEU A 58 4.96 -1.71 -3.23
CA LEU A 58 3.88 -0.72 -3.21
C LEU A 58 2.51 -1.40 -3.00
N PRO A 59 1.86 -1.17 -1.86
CA PRO A 59 0.54 -1.75 -1.58
C PRO A 59 -0.60 -0.96 -2.22
N VAL A 60 -1.69 -1.66 -2.56
CA VAL A 60 -2.85 -1.07 -3.24
C VAL A 60 -3.91 -0.64 -2.22
N PRO A 61 -4.38 0.62 -2.23
CA PRO A 61 -5.45 1.06 -1.34
C PRO A 61 -6.79 0.43 -1.72
N MET A 62 -7.48 -0.13 -0.75
CA MET A 62 -8.79 -0.76 -0.84
C MET A 62 -9.82 -0.03 0.05
N PRO A 63 -10.85 0.60 -0.54
CA PRO A 63 -11.91 1.23 0.24
C PRO A 63 -12.82 0.18 0.91
N GLY A 64 -13.20 0.43 2.15
CA GLY A 64 -14.19 -0.33 2.90
C GLY A 64 -15.60 0.25 2.79
N GLY A 65 -16.51 -0.18 3.66
CA GLY A 65 -17.86 0.38 3.75
C GLY A 65 -17.90 1.65 4.61
N PRO A 66 -18.69 2.68 4.27
CA PRO A 66 -18.75 3.91 5.04
C PRO A 66 -19.30 3.69 6.46
N GLU A 67 -18.65 4.31 7.44
CA GLU A 67 -19.18 4.43 8.80
C GLU A 67 -20.38 5.39 8.78
N GLY A 68 -21.58 4.81 8.88
CA GLY A 68 -22.83 5.56 8.85
C GLY A 68 -23.01 6.56 10.01
N PRO A 69 -24.06 7.38 9.94
CA PRO A 69 -24.38 8.40 10.94
C PRO A 69 -24.63 7.75 12.31
N ARG A 70 -24.12 8.38 13.38
CA ARG A 70 -24.36 7.95 14.76
C ARG A 70 -25.21 8.98 15.48
N TYR A 71 -26.43 8.63 15.85
CA TYR A 71 -27.27 9.52 16.65
C TYR A 71 -26.76 9.54 18.09
N VAL A 72 -26.55 10.74 18.62
CA VAL A 72 -26.10 10.96 19.99
C VAL A 72 -27.14 11.79 20.73
N GLU A 73 -27.33 11.49 22.00
CA GLU A 73 -28.30 12.20 22.83
C GLU A 73 -27.95 13.69 22.93
N GLY A 74 -28.97 14.55 22.93
CA GLY A 74 -28.81 16.01 23.00
C GLY A 74 -28.42 16.70 21.68
N ARG A 75 -28.30 15.96 20.57
CA ARG A 75 -28.12 16.54 19.23
C ARG A 75 -29.27 16.17 18.30
N LEU A 76 -29.69 17.14 17.48
CA LEU A 76 -30.71 16.92 16.45
C LEU A 76 -30.13 16.35 15.16
N LEU A 77 -28.84 16.59 14.92
CA LEU A 77 -28.10 15.99 13.81
C LEU A 77 -27.25 14.83 14.31
N PRO A 78 -27.07 13.78 13.49
CA PRO A 78 -26.18 12.69 13.83
C PRO A 78 -24.74 13.20 13.96
N ASP A 79 -24.02 12.62 14.92
CA ASP A 79 -22.57 12.66 14.94
C ASP A 79 -22.04 12.02 13.65
N ARG A 80 -21.11 12.71 12.98
CA ARG A 80 -20.62 12.42 11.61
C ARG A 80 -21.69 12.64 10.53
N ALA A 81 -22.14 13.89 10.40
CA ALA A 81 -23.02 14.32 9.32
C ALA A 81 -22.45 13.98 7.92
N VAL A 82 -21.12 14.01 7.76
CA VAL A 82 -20.42 13.39 6.62
C VAL A 82 -19.84 12.05 7.07
N PRO A 83 -20.28 10.91 6.48
CA PRO A 83 -19.75 9.58 6.78
C PRO A 83 -18.24 9.49 6.55
N ARG A 84 -17.57 8.69 7.38
CA ARG A 84 -16.13 8.40 7.21
C ARG A 84 -15.97 7.07 6.50
N LEU A 85 -15.02 6.98 5.58
CA LEU A 85 -14.73 5.77 4.84
C LEU A 85 -13.45 5.13 5.42
N PRO A 86 -13.50 3.90 5.94
CA PRO A 86 -12.31 3.10 6.17
C PRO A 86 -11.64 2.81 4.84
N VAL A 87 -10.33 3.03 4.77
CA VAL A 87 -9.48 2.68 3.64
C VAL A 87 -8.39 1.79 4.18
N GLY A 88 -8.37 0.54 3.74
CA GLY A 88 -7.20 -0.31 3.85
C GLY A 88 -6.17 0.18 2.85
N ALA A 89 -4.94 0.34 3.27
CA ALA A 89 -3.79 0.63 2.44
C ALA A 89 -2.62 -0.19 2.99
N GLY A 90 -1.44 -0.03 2.42
CA GLY A 90 -0.23 -0.45 3.10
C GLY A 90 0.80 0.66 3.13
N LEU A 91 1.78 0.47 3.98
CA LEU A 91 3.04 1.18 3.97
C LEU A 91 3.98 0.47 2.99
N PRO A 92 4.70 1.24 2.15
CA PRO A 92 5.65 0.64 1.23
C PRO A 92 6.79 -0.03 1.98
N GLY A 93 7.27 -1.14 1.42
CA GLY A 93 8.43 -1.86 1.90
C GLY A 93 9.71 -1.40 1.19
N ALA A 94 10.84 -1.52 1.87
CA ALA A 94 12.16 -1.24 1.31
C ALA A 94 13.20 -2.22 1.87
N GLY A 95 13.99 -2.83 0.98
CA GLY A 95 15.13 -3.66 1.35
C GLY A 95 16.42 -3.15 0.73
N LEU A 96 17.50 -3.14 1.50
CA LEU A 96 18.86 -2.85 1.05
C LEU A 96 19.76 -4.03 1.41
N ARG A 97 20.50 -4.56 0.42
CA ARG A 97 21.55 -5.56 0.64
C ARG A 97 22.86 -5.07 0.07
N THR A 98 23.91 -5.08 0.90
CA THR A 98 25.29 -4.77 0.50
C THR A 98 26.21 -5.98 0.71
N PRO A 99 27.04 -6.33 -0.28
CA PRO A 99 28.10 -7.31 -0.09
C PRO A 99 29.17 -6.81 0.88
N LEU A 100 29.68 -7.73 1.69
CA LEU A 100 30.82 -7.57 2.59
C LEU A 100 31.96 -8.46 2.08
N PRO A 101 33.15 -7.89 1.85
CA PRO A 101 34.31 -8.68 1.45
C PRO A 101 34.78 -9.55 2.63
N ASN A 102 34.86 -10.86 2.41
CA ASN A 102 35.34 -11.78 3.44
C ASN A 102 36.87 -11.79 3.44
N LEU A 103 37.50 -11.28 4.51
CA LEU A 103 38.97 -11.09 4.56
C LEU A 103 39.75 -12.37 4.84
N LEU A 104 39.09 -13.45 5.26
CA LEU A 104 39.71 -14.69 5.75
C LEU A 104 39.11 -15.98 5.14
N GLY A 105 38.13 -15.89 4.24
CA GLY A 105 37.42 -17.05 3.67
C GLY A 105 37.10 -16.92 2.18
N HIS A 106 36.78 -18.03 1.53
CA HIS A 106 36.25 -18.06 0.17
C HIS A 106 34.73 -17.79 0.21
N GLY A 107 34.29 -16.58 -0.18
CA GLY A 107 32.87 -16.23 -0.23
C GLY A 107 32.60 -14.72 -0.04
N PHE A 108 31.35 -14.32 -0.15
CA PHE A 108 30.87 -12.98 0.19
C PHE A 108 29.79 -13.09 1.27
N ASP A 109 29.88 -12.29 2.33
CA ASP A 109 28.77 -12.13 3.28
C ASP A 109 27.93 -10.92 2.85
N HIS A 110 26.72 -10.80 3.38
CA HIS A 110 25.87 -9.63 3.14
C HIS A 110 25.42 -9.00 4.44
N LEU A 111 25.46 -7.66 4.48
CA LEU A 111 24.71 -6.86 5.44
C LEU A 111 23.40 -6.42 4.77
N GLY A 112 22.29 -6.72 5.43
CA GLY A 112 20.95 -6.38 4.97
C GLY A 112 20.21 -5.51 5.96
N ALA A 113 19.48 -4.52 5.45
CA ALA A 113 18.39 -3.87 6.17
C ALA A 113 17.10 -4.14 5.39
N ASP A 114 16.07 -4.63 6.06
CA ASP A 114 14.79 -4.98 5.45
C ASP A 114 13.65 -4.37 6.27
N ALA A 115 12.85 -3.55 5.61
CA ALA A 115 11.61 -3.01 6.13
C ALA A 115 10.48 -3.54 5.23
N PRO A 116 9.82 -4.65 5.56
CA PRO A 116 8.78 -5.22 4.72
C PRO A 116 7.58 -4.28 4.63
N ALA A 117 6.81 -4.33 3.52
CA ALA A 117 5.57 -3.57 3.47
C ALA A 117 4.61 -4.05 4.58
N ALA A 118 3.97 -3.09 5.24
CA ALA A 118 3.09 -3.33 6.37
C ALA A 118 1.68 -2.83 6.06
N ASP A 119 0.67 -3.39 6.73
CA ASP A 119 -0.70 -2.92 6.55
C ASP A 119 -0.92 -1.55 7.21
N LEU A 120 -1.74 -0.72 6.56
CA LEU A 120 -2.17 0.59 7.04
C LEU A 120 -3.69 0.66 6.97
N THR A 121 -4.36 0.76 8.11
CA THR A 121 -5.78 1.10 8.14
C THR A 121 -5.93 2.60 8.37
N THR A 122 -6.68 3.28 7.52
CA THR A 122 -7.00 4.69 7.69
C THR A 122 -8.49 4.98 7.61
N LEU A 123 -8.92 6.10 8.19
CA LEU A 123 -10.27 6.65 8.03
C LEU A 123 -10.18 7.97 7.29
N THR A 124 -11.04 8.19 6.30
CA THR A 124 -11.14 9.50 5.65
C THR A 124 -11.53 10.59 6.66
N PRO A 125 -11.21 11.86 6.35
CA PRO A 125 -11.77 12.97 7.08
C PRO A 125 -13.29 12.89 7.12
N GLY A 126 -13.87 13.38 8.21
CA GLY A 126 -15.31 13.48 8.40
C GLY A 126 -15.73 14.88 8.84
N LEU A 127 -17.02 15.12 8.93
CA LEU A 127 -17.58 16.38 9.39
C LEU A 127 -18.68 16.10 10.41
N ALA A 128 -18.63 16.79 11.54
CA ALA A 128 -19.71 16.84 12.52
C ALA A 128 -20.30 18.26 12.54
N VAL A 129 -21.63 18.36 12.47
CA VAL A 129 -22.37 19.63 12.50
C VAL A 129 -23.47 19.50 13.54
N ASP A 130 -23.70 20.57 14.29
CA ASP A 130 -24.77 20.68 15.27
C ASP A 130 -25.67 21.86 14.91
N THR A 131 -26.97 21.71 15.17
CA THR A 131 -27.98 22.72 14.86
C THR A 131 -27.98 23.85 15.89
N PRO A 132 -28.53 25.02 15.57
CA PRO A 132 -28.72 26.09 16.55
C PRO A 132 -29.87 25.83 17.53
N LEU A 133 -30.42 24.61 17.59
CA LEU A 133 -31.56 24.25 18.44
C LEU A 133 -31.15 23.21 19.48
N SER A 134 -31.55 23.41 20.74
CA SER A 134 -31.37 22.42 21.80
C SER A 134 -32.35 21.25 21.68
N ALA A 135 -32.25 20.29 22.59
CA ALA A 135 -33.31 19.30 22.78
C ALA A 135 -34.58 19.98 23.35
N PRO A 136 -35.77 19.39 23.18
CA PRO A 136 -37.01 19.91 23.77
C PRO A 136 -36.85 20.23 25.26
N ASN A 137 -37.13 21.47 25.66
CA ASN A 137 -36.96 21.92 27.04
C ASN A 137 -38.31 21.87 27.80
N PRO A 138 -38.45 21.05 28.86
CA PRO A 138 -39.69 20.96 29.63
C PRO A 138 -40.07 22.28 30.32
N ASP A 139 -39.10 23.12 30.67
CA ASP A 139 -39.33 24.41 31.33
C ASP A 139 -39.90 25.46 30.36
N HIS A 140 -39.75 25.24 29.05
CA HIS A 140 -40.28 26.09 27.98
C HIS A 140 -41.36 25.37 27.16
N TYR A 141 -42.27 24.65 27.82
CA TYR A 141 -43.39 23.94 27.17
C TYR A 141 -42.96 22.93 26.09
N GLY A 142 -41.77 22.36 26.21
CA GLY A 142 -41.18 21.44 25.22
C GLY A 142 -40.59 22.14 24.00
N LEU A 143 -40.59 23.48 23.95
CA LEU A 143 -39.94 24.22 22.86
C LEU A 143 -38.41 24.14 23.00
N PRO A 144 -37.66 23.94 21.90
CA PRO A 144 -36.21 24.04 21.91
C PRO A 144 -35.72 25.47 22.17
N ASP A 145 -34.61 25.59 22.88
CA ASP A 145 -33.87 26.84 23.03
C ASP A 145 -32.89 27.06 21.89
N LEU A 146 -32.45 28.31 21.73
CA LEU A 146 -31.38 28.66 20.81
C LEU A 146 -30.02 28.40 21.46
N LYS A 147 -29.15 27.70 20.72
CA LYS A 147 -27.73 27.53 21.04
C LYS A 147 -26.86 27.95 19.85
N LEU A 148 -25.57 28.19 20.10
CA LEU A 148 -24.64 28.47 19.01
C LEU A 148 -24.46 27.22 18.13
N PRO A 149 -24.49 27.36 16.79
CA PRO A 149 -24.19 26.26 15.90
C PRO A 149 -22.72 25.84 16.07
N GLN A 150 -22.44 24.55 15.94
CA GLN A 150 -21.09 24.00 16.04
C GLN A 150 -20.75 23.18 14.80
N ALA A 151 -19.51 23.27 14.35
CA ALA A 151 -18.99 22.43 13.28
C ALA A 151 -17.57 21.99 13.63
N ALA A 152 -17.26 20.73 13.35
CA ALA A 152 -15.94 20.15 13.57
C ALA A 152 -15.52 19.29 12.39
N VAL A 153 -14.28 19.48 11.93
CA VAL A 153 -13.62 18.61 10.97
C VAL A 153 -12.95 17.47 11.75
N LEU A 154 -13.32 16.24 11.42
CA LEU A 154 -12.72 15.05 11.99
C LEU A 154 -11.48 14.69 11.18
N GLY A 155 -10.31 14.72 11.83
CA GLY A 155 -9.05 14.33 11.20
C GLY A 155 -9.02 12.86 10.79
N PRO A 156 -8.13 12.49 9.85
CA PRO A 156 -7.90 11.09 9.51
C PRO A 156 -7.33 10.34 10.72
N LEU A 157 -7.65 9.05 10.83
CA LEU A 157 -7.04 8.16 11.81
C LEU A 157 -6.11 7.22 11.07
N LEU A 158 -4.88 7.04 11.54
CA LEU A 158 -3.88 6.14 10.94
C LEU A 158 -3.53 5.05 11.94
N LYS A 159 -3.65 3.78 11.53
CA LYS A 159 -3.27 2.61 12.34
C LYS A 159 -2.39 1.66 11.52
N THR A 160 -1.22 1.35 12.06
CA THR A 160 -0.22 0.48 11.42
C THR A 160 0.72 -0.11 12.47
N VAL A 161 1.40 -1.20 12.14
CA VAL A 161 2.42 -1.84 12.98
C VAL A 161 3.64 -2.17 12.09
N PRO A 162 4.48 -1.17 11.76
CA PRO A 162 5.63 -1.39 10.90
C PRO A 162 6.75 -2.10 11.67
N GLY A 163 7.44 -3.00 10.97
CA GLY A 163 8.66 -3.65 11.44
C GLY A 163 9.84 -3.31 10.54
N ALA A 164 11.04 -3.42 11.10
CA ALA A 164 12.29 -3.37 10.35
C ALA A 164 13.28 -4.34 10.99
N ASN A 165 14.09 -4.99 10.16
CA ASN A 165 15.13 -5.90 10.58
C ASN A 165 16.46 -5.46 9.96
N VAL A 166 17.54 -5.63 10.72
CA VAL A 166 18.91 -5.48 10.24
C VAL A 166 19.64 -6.76 10.60
N GLY A 167 20.26 -7.38 9.61
CA GLY A 167 20.89 -8.68 9.78
C GLY A 167 22.10 -8.87 8.87
N MET A 168 22.86 -9.91 9.18
CA MET A 168 23.96 -10.42 8.37
C MET A 168 23.66 -11.85 7.96
N GLY A 169 24.05 -12.25 6.76
CA GLY A 169 23.91 -13.63 6.28
C GLY A 169 24.98 -13.98 5.24
N GLU A 170 25.21 -15.28 5.03
CA GLU A 170 26.06 -15.78 3.95
C GLU A 170 25.44 -15.42 2.58
N GLY A 171 26.30 -15.06 1.63
CA GLY A 171 25.92 -14.82 0.24
C GLY A 171 25.96 -16.09 -0.61
N ASP A 172 25.03 -16.19 -1.55
CA ASP A 172 25.00 -17.20 -2.62
C ASP A 172 25.97 -16.85 -3.77
#